data_AF-A0A838KHY9-F1
#
_entry.id   AF-A0A838KHY9-F1
#
_cell.length_a   1.000
_cell.length_b   1.000
_cell.length_c   1.000
_cell.angle_alpha   90.00
_cell.angle_beta   90.00
_cell.angle_gamma   90.00
#
_symmetry.space_group_name_H-M   'P 1'
#
loop_
_entity.id
_entity.type
_entity.pdbx_description
1 polymer ?
#
loop_
_entity_poly.entity_id
_entity_poly.type
_entity_poly.pdbx_seq_one_letter_code
_entity_poly.pdbx_strand_id
1 'polypeptide(L)'
;MLVLFGAASFLGAALLFLIEPMLAKLVLPAFGGSPMVWNTCTLFFQALLLAGYGYVHISTRRLGSRRQPWVHLVLLAAPLLVLPIAVPPDTAPPVDGEPALWLLRVLALAAGLPFALLATTGPLLQRWFSWTGHRRAADPYFLYASSNAGSVVGLLGYPFLVEPSVGLAAQTRWWSWAYVGFALMVGGCGVMAGLASRRTRAEPPTLESSSVADPARGPSMRTRVGWVAIAFVPSSLMLGVTTHVSTDIAAIPLFWTVPLAVYLATFVVAFGRSSRRPPRVTALLAAGLCLPVLVVVAGAWRPAVWVSMALDLGLLTLAGLAAHGRLSASRPPVEHLTGFYLLVSLGGALGGLLNGLLAPVLLDRPLEYPVVVALVPLLAVSAAAAVLDPLFRRLGPFRWLARVPVVVMSLVLVYAFIAHQVAGEGVLRRERTFFGSYKVTEGSERRVLVHGTTSHGWEELSGPSVGEPTAYYTRSGPIGDVMTVYKDTPILDEVALVGMGVGTLSAYGTPGQRMDFFEIDPVVVDLARSSFG
;
A
#
# COMPACT_ATOMS: atom_id res chain seq x y z
N MET A 1 -30.48 -7.26 -13.96
CA MET A 1 -29.34 -6.41 -14.39
C MET A 1 -28.56 -5.83 -13.23
N LEU A 2 -29.16 -5.01 -12.36
CA LEU A 2 -28.43 -4.37 -11.24
C LEU A 2 -27.73 -5.38 -10.30
N VAL A 3 -28.41 -6.49 -9.98
CA VAL A 3 -27.83 -7.59 -9.18
C VAL A 3 -26.59 -8.18 -9.86
N LEU A 4 -26.65 -8.47 -11.16
CA LEU A 4 -25.53 -9.08 -11.89
C LEU A 4 -24.32 -8.13 -11.95
N PHE A 5 -24.53 -6.86 -12.29
CA PHE A 5 -23.45 -5.87 -12.31
C PHE A 5 -22.84 -5.68 -10.91
N GLY A 6 -23.69 -5.56 -9.87
CA GLY A 6 -23.24 -5.45 -8.49
C GLY A 6 -22.44 -6.66 -8.02
N ALA A 7 -22.97 -7.86 -8.22
CA ALA A 7 -22.32 -9.11 -7.83
C ALA A 7 -21.02 -9.36 -8.62
N ALA A 8 -20.97 -9.07 -9.92
CA ALA A 8 -19.75 -9.17 -10.72
C ALA A 8 -18.67 -8.18 -10.24
N SER A 9 -19.09 -6.95 -9.89
CA SER A 9 -18.19 -5.93 -9.34
C SER A 9 -17.66 -6.33 -7.96
N PHE A 10 -18.52 -6.87 -7.10
CA PHE A 10 -18.16 -7.37 -5.77
C PHE A 10 -17.21 -8.56 -5.86
N LEU A 11 -17.56 -9.59 -6.64
CA LEU A 11 -16.75 -10.80 -6.77
C LEU A 11 -15.40 -10.51 -7.42
N GLY A 12 -15.37 -9.72 -8.50
CA GLY A 12 -14.10 -9.34 -9.14
C GLY A 12 -13.17 -8.60 -8.19
N ALA A 13 -13.71 -7.69 -7.38
CA ALA A 13 -12.93 -6.99 -6.37
C ALA A 13 -12.50 -7.91 -5.22
N ALA A 14 -13.37 -8.80 -4.74
CA ALA A 14 -13.02 -9.76 -3.70
C ALA A 14 -11.89 -10.70 -4.16
N LEU A 15 -11.94 -11.19 -5.41
CA LEU A 15 -10.88 -12.01 -5.99
C LEU A 15 -9.56 -11.24 -6.12
N LEU A 16 -9.64 -9.97 -6.53
CA LEU A 16 -8.47 -9.08 -6.64
C LEU A 16 -7.80 -8.87 -5.28
N PHE A 17 -8.55 -8.78 -4.18
CA PHE A 17 -7.97 -8.60 -2.84
C PHE A 17 -7.71 -9.90 -2.07
N LEU A 18 -8.19 -11.05 -2.56
CA LEU A 18 -7.80 -12.38 -2.07
C LEU A 18 -6.46 -12.84 -2.65
N ILE A 19 -6.16 -12.47 -3.90
CA ILE A 19 -4.92 -12.89 -4.57
C ILE A 19 -3.68 -12.19 -3.98
N GLU A 20 -3.80 -10.94 -3.51
CA GLU A 20 -2.67 -10.19 -2.96
C GLU A 20 -2.00 -10.90 -1.75
N PRO A 21 -2.72 -11.23 -0.67
CA PRO A 21 -2.12 -11.93 0.46
C PRO A 21 -1.75 -13.39 0.15
N MET A 22 -2.42 -14.04 -0.80
CA MET A 22 -2.04 -15.36 -1.28
C MET A 22 -0.67 -15.34 -1.96
N LEU A 23 -0.43 -14.37 -2.85
CA LEU A 23 0.86 -14.19 -3.51
C LEU A 23 1.95 -13.79 -2.52
N ALA A 24 1.65 -12.88 -1.59
CA ALA A 24 2.59 -12.49 -0.54
C ALA A 24 3.07 -13.73 0.26
N LYS A 25 2.17 -14.66 0.57
CA LYS A 25 2.51 -15.92 1.26
C LYS A 25 3.29 -16.89 0.37
N LEU A 26 3.00 -16.95 -0.93
CA LEU A 26 3.74 -17.79 -1.89
C LEU A 26 5.20 -17.35 -2.07
N VAL A 27 5.47 -16.04 -2.02
CA VAL A 27 6.83 -15.49 -2.18
C VAL A 27 7.60 -15.37 -0.87
N LEU A 28 6.91 -15.47 0.28
CA LEU A 28 7.50 -15.33 1.62
C LEU A 28 8.78 -16.17 1.84
N PRO A 29 8.88 -17.45 1.42
CA PRO A 29 10.09 -18.24 1.61
C PRO A 29 11.33 -17.69 0.91
N ALA A 30 11.15 -16.92 -0.17
CA ALA A 30 12.24 -16.40 -1.00
C ALA A 30 12.68 -14.98 -0.62
N PHE A 31 11.77 -14.18 -0.06
CA PHE A 31 12.04 -12.76 0.24
C PHE A 31 11.94 -12.40 1.73
N GLY A 32 11.50 -13.34 2.57
CA GLY A 32 11.28 -13.09 4.00
C GLY A 32 10.07 -12.19 4.28
N GLY A 33 9.87 -11.87 5.56
CA GLY A 33 8.70 -11.13 6.06
C GLY A 33 8.87 -9.61 6.11
N SER A 34 9.80 -9.02 5.35
CA SER A 34 10.07 -7.59 5.45
C SER A 34 8.85 -6.76 5.01
N PRO A 35 8.60 -5.59 5.62
CA PRO A 35 7.52 -4.69 5.18
C PRO A 35 7.66 -4.25 3.72
N MET A 36 8.89 -4.27 3.18
CA MET A 36 9.14 -3.86 1.80
C MET A 36 8.61 -4.87 0.79
N VAL A 37 8.62 -6.18 1.09
CA VAL A 37 7.97 -7.20 0.26
C VAL A 37 6.52 -6.82 0.00
N TRP A 38 5.81 -6.41 1.06
CA TRP A 38 4.42 -5.97 0.95
C TRP A 38 4.28 -4.65 0.15
N ASN A 39 5.10 -3.64 0.42
CA ASN A 39 5.01 -2.37 -0.31
C ASN A 39 5.28 -2.56 -1.81
N THR A 40 6.25 -3.41 -2.17
CA THR A 40 6.54 -3.75 -3.57
C THR A 40 5.41 -4.56 -4.20
N CYS A 41 4.79 -5.51 -3.48
CA CYS A 41 3.56 -6.17 -3.92
C CYS A 41 2.44 -5.15 -4.18
N THR A 42 2.22 -4.19 -3.26
CA THR A 42 1.20 -3.15 -3.41
C THR A 42 1.47 -2.28 -4.63
N LEU A 43 2.72 -1.85 -4.83
CA LEU A 43 3.11 -1.10 -6.03
C LEU A 43 2.82 -1.90 -7.30
N PHE A 44 3.17 -3.19 -7.35
CA PHE A 44 2.85 -4.04 -8.49
C PHE A 44 1.35 -4.05 -8.80
N PHE A 45 0.52 -4.27 -7.78
CA PHE A 45 -0.94 -4.28 -7.92
C PHE A 45 -1.49 -2.91 -8.34
N GLN A 46 -0.96 -1.82 -7.81
CA GLN A 46 -1.34 -0.46 -8.21
C GLN A 46 -0.93 -0.13 -9.65
N ALA A 47 0.24 -0.59 -10.08
CA ALA A 47 0.72 -0.40 -11.45
C ALA A 47 -0.13 -1.20 -12.45
N LEU A 48 -0.49 -2.44 -12.14
CA LEU A 48 -1.41 -3.22 -12.97
C LEU A 48 -2.84 -2.68 -12.95
N LEU A 49 -3.29 -2.12 -11.83
CA LEU A 49 -4.58 -1.44 -11.76
C LEU A 49 -4.59 -0.20 -12.66
N LEU A 50 -3.52 0.61 -12.63
CA LEU A 50 -3.33 1.72 -13.53
C LEU A 50 -3.32 1.27 -15.00
N ALA A 51 -2.61 0.18 -15.33
CA ALA A 51 -2.56 -0.38 -16.68
C ALA A 51 -3.94 -0.89 -17.15
N GLY A 52 -4.67 -1.62 -16.30
CA GLY A 52 -6.03 -2.09 -16.56
C GLY A 52 -7.01 -0.93 -16.77
N TYR A 53 -6.91 0.12 -15.97
CA TYR A 53 -7.72 1.32 -16.12
C TYR A 53 -7.37 2.08 -17.42
N GLY A 54 -6.09 2.10 -17.79
CA GLY A 54 -5.61 2.63 -19.06
C GLY A 54 -6.20 1.88 -20.25
N TYR A 55 -6.17 0.55 -20.21
CA TYR A 55 -6.84 -0.31 -21.19
C TYR A 55 -8.33 0.00 -21.29
N VAL A 56 -9.05 0.11 -20.17
CA VAL A 56 -10.49 0.43 -20.16
C VAL A 56 -10.74 1.81 -20.77
N HIS A 57 -9.95 2.82 -20.39
CA HIS A 57 -10.10 4.17 -20.92
C HIS A 57 -9.90 4.23 -22.45
N ILE A 58 -8.84 3.60 -22.95
CA ILE A 58 -8.50 3.61 -24.38
C ILE A 58 -9.50 2.75 -25.18
N SER A 59 -9.77 1.52 -24.72
CA SER A 59 -10.62 0.58 -25.45
C SER A 59 -12.07 1.06 -25.53
N THR A 60 -12.63 1.59 -24.45
CA THR A 60 -14.04 2.06 -24.45
C THR A 60 -14.23 3.32 -25.30
N ARG A 61 -13.18 4.14 -25.48
CA ARG A 61 -13.21 5.29 -26.38
C ARG A 61 -13.01 4.91 -27.84
N ARG A 62 -12.08 4.02 -28.15
CA ARG A 62 -11.75 3.64 -29.53
C ARG A 62 -12.75 2.65 -30.14
N LEU A 63 -13.17 1.64 -29.38
CA LEU A 63 -14.02 0.56 -29.87
C LEU A 63 -15.52 0.83 -29.63
N GLY A 64 -15.84 1.73 -28.69
CA GLY A 64 -17.20 2.10 -28.32
C GLY A 64 -18.02 0.93 -27.78
N SER A 65 -19.32 1.17 -27.61
CA SER A 65 -20.22 0.20 -26.98
C SER A 65 -20.55 -1.04 -27.84
N ARG A 66 -20.24 -0.98 -29.14
CA ARG A 66 -20.52 -2.07 -30.10
C ARG A 66 -19.48 -3.16 -30.11
N ARG A 67 -18.19 -2.80 -30.05
CA ARG A 67 -17.07 -3.75 -30.22
C ARG A 67 -16.37 -4.04 -28.90
N GLN A 68 -16.28 -3.06 -28.01
CA GLN A 68 -15.47 -3.20 -26.80
C GLN A 68 -15.91 -4.36 -25.90
N PRO A 69 -17.22 -4.61 -25.64
CA PRO A 69 -17.63 -5.75 -24.84
C PRO A 69 -17.10 -7.07 -25.39
N TRP A 70 -17.28 -7.33 -26.69
CA TRP A 70 -16.84 -8.58 -27.33
C TRP A 70 -15.33 -8.78 -27.30
N VAL A 71 -14.54 -7.72 -27.55
CA VAL A 71 -13.07 -7.80 -27.43
C VAL A 71 -12.68 -8.16 -26.00
N HIS A 72 -13.33 -7.56 -25.00
CA HIS A 72 -13.03 -7.87 -23.61
C HIS A 72 -13.43 -9.30 -23.23
N LEU A 73 -14.54 -9.82 -23.76
CA LEU A 73 -14.94 -11.22 -23.52
C LEU A 73 -13.90 -12.23 -24.00
N VAL A 74 -13.26 -11.96 -25.15
CA VAL A 74 -12.15 -12.79 -25.62
C VAL A 74 -10.95 -12.70 -24.67
N LEU A 75 -10.62 -11.50 -24.20
CA LEU A 75 -9.52 -11.29 -23.26
C LEU A 75 -9.78 -11.98 -21.91
N LEU A 76 -11.03 -12.06 -21.44
CA LEU A 76 -11.38 -12.77 -20.19
C LEU A 76 -11.01 -14.25 -20.19
N ALA A 77 -10.81 -14.87 -21.35
CA ALA A 77 -10.32 -16.24 -21.44
C ALA A 77 -8.79 -16.34 -21.24
N ALA A 78 -8.03 -15.26 -21.42
CA ALA A 78 -6.57 -15.31 -21.42
C ALA A 78 -5.97 -15.78 -20.09
N PRO A 79 -6.46 -15.36 -18.90
CA PRO A 79 -5.94 -15.87 -17.64
C PRO A 79 -6.09 -17.39 -17.46
N LEU A 80 -7.02 -18.05 -18.15
CA LEU A 80 -7.18 -19.51 -18.09
C LEU A 80 -5.93 -20.28 -18.55
N LEU A 81 -5.05 -19.63 -19.33
CA LEU A 81 -3.79 -20.21 -19.80
C LEU A 81 -2.72 -20.32 -18.71
N VAL A 82 -2.85 -19.55 -17.64
CA VAL A 82 -1.85 -19.47 -16.55
C VAL A 82 -2.41 -19.89 -15.20
N LEU A 83 -3.65 -20.40 -15.17
CA LEU A 83 -4.29 -20.92 -13.96
C LEU A 83 -4.06 -22.44 -13.84
N PRO A 84 -3.85 -22.96 -12.61
CA PRO A 84 -3.82 -22.26 -11.33
C PRO A 84 -2.56 -21.41 -11.13
N ILE A 85 -2.69 -20.33 -10.35
CA ILE A 85 -1.57 -19.43 -10.02
C ILE A 85 -0.43 -20.24 -9.40
N ALA A 86 0.77 -20.07 -9.95
CA ALA A 86 2.00 -20.66 -9.45
C ALA A 86 3.14 -19.64 -9.57
N VAL A 87 4.07 -19.67 -8.62
CA VAL A 87 5.30 -18.87 -8.71
C VAL A 87 6.34 -19.62 -9.57
N PRO A 88 7.20 -18.90 -10.32
CA PRO A 88 8.31 -19.52 -11.05
C PRO A 88 9.24 -20.32 -10.13
N PRO A 89 9.96 -21.34 -10.62
CA PRO A 89 10.92 -22.10 -9.81
C PRO A 89 12.09 -21.25 -9.27
N ASP A 90 12.49 -20.21 -10.01
CA ASP A 90 13.58 -19.27 -9.69
C ASP A 90 13.08 -18.06 -8.89
N THR A 91 12.38 -18.29 -7.77
CA THR A 91 11.79 -17.21 -6.96
C THR A 91 12.81 -16.35 -6.21
N ALA A 92 13.90 -16.95 -5.72
CA ALA A 92 14.89 -16.23 -4.91
C ALA A 92 15.70 -15.24 -5.77
N PRO A 93 15.89 -13.99 -5.32
CA PRO A 93 16.74 -13.04 -6.02
C PRO A 93 18.21 -13.49 -6.00
N PRO A 94 18.99 -13.20 -7.04
CA PRO A 94 20.45 -13.31 -6.98
C PRO A 94 21.03 -12.41 -5.88
N VAL A 95 22.21 -12.77 -5.33
CA VAL A 95 22.87 -12.02 -4.24
C VAL A 95 23.14 -10.56 -4.62
N ASP A 96 23.60 -10.31 -5.85
CA ASP A 96 23.88 -8.96 -6.35
C ASP A 96 22.66 -8.32 -7.04
N GLY A 97 21.50 -8.97 -6.98
CA GLY A 97 20.28 -8.53 -7.66
C GLY A 97 19.44 -7.62 -6.77
N GLU A 98 18.78 -6.63 -7.37
CA GLU A 98 17.81 -5.76 -6.69
C GLU A 98 16.55 -6.55 -6.29
N PRO A 99 16.31 -6.84 -4.99
CA PRO A 99 15.23 -7.75 -4.57
C PRO A 99 13.85 -7.23 -4.97
N ALA A 100 13.64 -5.92 -4.93
CA ALA A 100 12.37 -5.31 -5.32
C ALA A 100 12.05 -5.57 -6.80
N LEU A 101 13.01 -5.38 -7.71
CA LEU A 101 12.81 -5.61 -9.14
C LEU A 101 12.60 -7.09 -9.45
N TRP A 102 13.31 -7.98 -8.73
CA TRP A 102 13.11 -9.42 -8.85
C TRP A 102 11.71 -9.85 -8.41
N LEU A 103 11.23 -9.32 -7.27
CA LEU A 103 9.86 -9.56 -6.79
C LEU A 103 8.82 -9.09 -7.81
N LEU A 104 8.98 -7.91 -8.41
CA LEU A 104 8.08 -7.43 -9.47
C LEU A 104 8.03 -8.39 -10.67
N ARG A 105 9.17 -8.97 -11.08
CA ARG A 105 9.22 -10.00 -12.13
C ARG A 105 8.48 -11.26 -11.71
N VAL A 106 8.72 -11.77 -10.50
CA VAL A 106 8.06 -12.97 -9.98
C VAL A 106 6.53 -12.79 -9.98
N LEU A 107 6.04 -11.66 -9.48
CA LEU A 107 4.61 -11.34 -9.45
C LEU A 107 4.02 -11.19 -10.86
N ALA A 108 4.75 -10.55 -11.78
CA ALA A 108 4.33 -10.40 -13.17
C ALA A 108 4.12 -11.76 -13.86
N LEU A 109 5.05 -12.70 -13.65
CA LEU A 109 4.98 -14.05 -14.21
C LEU A 109 3.89 -14.89 -13.53
N ALA A 110 3.76 -14.80 -12.21
CA ALA A 110 2.83 -15.63 -11.44
C ALA A 110 1.37 -15.23 -11.62
N ALA A 111 1.08 -13.92 -11.65
CA ALA A 111 -0.28 -13.42 -11.54
C ALA A 111 -0.57 -12.15 -12.34
N GLY A 112 0.37 -11.67 -13.16
CA GLY A 112 0.19 -10.41 -13.89
C GLY A 112 -1.03 -10.41 -14.81
N LEU A 113 -1.24 -11.51 -15.55
CA LEU A 113 -2.37 -11.65 -16.47
C LEU A 113 -3.74 -11.73 -15.74
N PRO A 114 -3.97 -12.66 -14.78
CA PRO A 114 -5.24 -12.70 -14.04
C PRO A 114 -5.54 -11.40 -13.29
N PHE A 115 -4.52 -10.79 -12.67
CA PHE A 115 -4.69 -9.55 -11.93
C PHE A 115 -5.03 -8.38 -12.87
N ALA A 116 -4.30 -8.21 -13.97
CA ALA A 116 -4.56 -7.12 -14.93
C ALA A 116 -5.99 -7.14 -15.47
N LEU A 117 -6.56 -8.33 -15.68
CA LEU A 117 -7.93 -8.50 -16.16
C LEU A 117 -8.97 -8.23 -15.07
N LEU A 118 -8.77 -8.74 -13.86
CA LEU A 118 -9.61 -8.40 -12.72
C LEU A 118 -9.62 -6.89 -12.45
N ALA A 119 -8.47 -6.24 -12.58
CA ALA A 119 -8.34 -4.81 -12.36
C ALA A 119 -9.15 -3.96 -13.35
N THR A 120 -9.52 -4.49 -14.53
CA THR A 120 -10.40 -3.75 -15.45
C THR A 120 -11.84 -3.60 -14.93
N THR A 121 -12.28 -4.50 -14.04
CA THR A 121 -13.70 -4.70 -13.67
C THR A 121 -14.37 -3.43 -13.16
N GLY A 122 -13.71 -2.70 -12.24
CA GLY A 122 -14.27 -1.53 -11.56
C GLY A 122 -14.80 -0.45 -12.52
N PRO A 123 -13.92 0.17 -13.35
CA PRO A 123 -14.35 1.18 -14.31
C PRO A 123 -15.09 0.57 -15.51
N LEU A 124 -14.78 -0.66 -15.91
CA LEU A 124 -15.39 -1.29 -17.08
C LEU A 124 -16.88 -1.58 -16.87
N LEU A 125 -17.24 -2.23 -15.76
CA LEU A 125 -18.62 -2.55 -15.45
C LEU A 125 -19.46 -1.28 -15.25
N GLN A 126 -18.90 -0.22 -14.66
CA GLN A 126 -19.58 1.07 -14.59
C GLN A 126 -19.82 1.68 -15.96
N ARG A 127 -18.81 1.61 -16.86
CA ARG A 127 -18.97 2.10 -18.23
C ARG A 127 -19.99 1.28 -19.01
N TRP A 128 -19.97 -0.04 -18.90
CA TRP A 128 -20.96 -0.92 -19.52
C TRP A 128 -22.36 -0.68 -18.99
N PHE A 129 -22.51 -0.48 -17.68
CA PHE A 129 -23.80 -0.15 -17.08
C PHE A 129 -24.35 1.16 -17.66
N SER A 130 -23.49 2.15 -17.92
CA SER A 130 -23.90 3.41 -18.58
C SER A 130 -24.40 3.26 -20.01
N TRP A 131 -24.05 2.16 -20.69
CA TRP A 131 -24.55 1.85 -22.03
C TRP A 131 -25.89 1.11 -22.03
N THR A 132 -26.40 0.77 -20.84
CA THR A 132 -27.72 0.14 -20.69
C THR A 132 -28.82 1.19 -20.56
N GLY A 133 -30.07 0.82 -20.85
CA GLY A 133 -31.24 1.68 -20.66
C GLY A 133 -31.72 1.82 -19.20
N HIS A 134 -30.88 1.52 -18.19
CA HIS A 134 -31.32 1.57 -16.80
C HIS A 134 -31.57 3.01 -16.33
N ARG A 135 -32.54 3.21 -15.43
CA ARG A 135 -32.79 4.51 -14.79
C ARG A 135 -31.58 5.10 -14.05
N ARG A 136 -30.66 4.24 -13.59
CA ARG A 136 -29.42 4.64 -12.89
C ARG A 136 -28.17 4.68 -13.80
N ALA A 137 -28.32 4.46 -15.11
CA ALA A 137 -27.19 4.39 -16.05
C ALA A 137 -26.43 5.72 -16.15
N ALA A 138 -27.10 6.85 -15.88
CA ALA A 138 -26.49 8.18 -15.88
C ALA A 138 -25.52 8.43 -14.70
N ASP A 139 -25.61 7.68 -13.60
CA ASP A 139 -24.74 7.79 -12.43
C ASP A 139 -24.37 6.40 -11.86
N PRO A 140 -23.49 5.64 -12.55
CA PRO A 140 -23.13 4.26 -12.18
C PRO A 140 -22.15 4.17 -10.99
N TYR A 141 -21.73 5.30 -10.42
CA TYR A 141 -20.69 5.36 -9.38
C TYR A 141 -21.03 4.57 -8.10
N PHE A 142 -22.30 4.24 -7.86
CA PHE A 142 -22.70 3.37 -6.76
C PHE A 142 -22.11 1.95 -6.86
N LEU A 143 -21.82 1.46 -8.07
CA LEU A 143 -21.16 0.16 -8.26
C LEU A 143 -19.74 0.17 -7.70
N TYR A 144 -19.09 1.34 -7.61
CA TYR A 144 -17.79 1.47 -6.98
C TYR A 144 -17.84 1.17 -5.48
N ALA A 145 -18.94 1.53 -4.79
CA ALA A 145 -19.12 1.16 -3.38
C ALA A 145 -19.23 -0.37 -3.22
N SER A 146 -19.97 -1.05 -4.12
CA SER A 146 -20.06 -2.52 -4.15
C SER A 146 -18.70 -3.18 -4.43
N SER A 147 -17.92 -2.61 -5.35
CA SER A 147 -16.56 -3.07 -5.63
C SER A 147 -15.66 -2.95 -4.40
N ASN A 148 -15.60 -1.78 -3.75
CA ASN A 148 -14.76 -1.60 -2.56
C ASN A 148 -15.24 -2.43 -1.36
N ALA A 149 -16.54 -2.69 -1.23
CA ALA A 149 -17.05 -3.62 -0.22
C ALA A 149 -16.52 -5.04 -0.48
N GLY A 150 -16.53 -5.49 -1.74
CA GLY A 150 -15.89 -6.74 -2.16
C GLY A 150 -14.40 -6.78 -1.83
N SER A 151 -13.67 -5.68 -2.08
CA SER A 151 -12.27 -5.53 -1.72
C SER A 151 -12.00 -5.74 -0.23
N VAL A 152 -12.77 -5.07 0.64
CA VAL A 152 -12.63 -5.22 2.11
C VAL A 152 -12.93 -6.64 2.56
N VAL A 153 -14.01 -7.24 2.04
CA VAL A 153 -14.39 -8.62 2.36
C VAL A 153 -13.35 -9.62 1.89
N GLY A 154 -12.83 -9.48 0.68
CA GLY A 154 -11.76 -10.35 0.16
C GLY A 154 -10.48 -10.22 0.98
N LEU A 155 -10.06 -8.99 1.26
CA LEU A 155 -8.84 -8.70 2.00
C LEU A 155 -8.87 -9.25 3.43
N LEU A 156 -9.92 -8.93 4.20
CA LEU A 156 -10.06 -9.38 5.59
C LEU A 156 -10.45 -10.86 5.67
N GLY A 157 -11.20 -11.36 4.69
CA GLY A 157 -11.54 -12.78 4.61
C GLY A 157 -10.30 -13.67 4.50
N TYR A 158 -9.19 -13.16 3.95
CA TYR A 158 -7.97 -13.96 3.83
C TYR A 158 -7.35 -14.37 5.18
N PRO A 159 -6.87 -13.45 6.05
CA PRO A 159 -6.24 -13.84 7.31
C PRO A 159 -7.21 -14.48 8.31
N PHE A 160 -8.52 -14.17 8.25
CA PHE A 160 -9.48 -14.65 9.24
C PHE A 160 -10.22 -15.93 8.85
N LEU A 161 -10.36 -16.23 7.55
CA LEU A 161 -11.15 -17.37 7.07
C LEU A 161 -10.34 -18.30 6.17
N VAL A 162 -9.62 -17.76 5.18
CA VAL A 162 -8.96 -18.58 4.15
C VAL A 162 -7.65 -19.17 4.65
N GLU A 163 -6.78 -18.33 5.21
CA GLU A 163 -5.43 -18.71 5.65
C GLU A 163 -5.44 -19.78 6.74
N PRO A 164 -6.31 -19.72 7.79
CA PRO A 164 -6.35 -20.73 8.83
C PRO A 164 -6.98 -22.05 8.39
N SER A 165 -7.81 -22.03 7.33
CA SER A 165 -8.70 -23.15 6.99
C SER A 165 -8.27 -23.93 5.75
N VAL A 166 -7.47 -23.33 4.85
CA VAL A 166 -7.20 -23.90 3.52
C VAL A 166 -5.70 -23.80 3.19
N GLY A 167 -5.07 -24.92 2.83
CA GLY A 167 -3.68 -24.93 2.38
C GLY A 167 -3.47 -24.23 1.03
N LEU A 168 -2.29 -23.63 0.80
CA LEU A 168 -1.98 -22.80 -0.38
C LEU A 168 -2.31 -23.45 -1.73
N ALA A 169 -1.97 -24.74 -1.92
CA ALA A 169 -2.25 -25.45 -3.18
C ALA A 169 -3.75 -25.66 -3.44
N ALA A 170 -4.58 -25.69 -2.38
CA ALA A 170 -6.02 -25.67 -2.54
C ALA A 170 -6.51 -24.25 -2.84
N GLN A 171 -5.99 -23.23 -2.14
CA GLN A 171 -6.36 -21.83 -2.36
C GLN A 171 -6.23 -21.41 -3.84
N THR A 172 -5.11 -21.74 -4.49
CA THR A 172 -4.89 -21.41 -5.91
C THR A 172 -5.90 -22.07 -6.86
N ARG A 173 -6.32 -23.30 -6.55
CA ARG A 173 -7.36 -24.02 -7.30
C ARG A 173 -8.75 -23.44 -7.08
N TRP A 174 -9.15 -23.17 -5.84
CA TRP A 174 -10.43 -22.55 -5.51
C TRP A 174 -10.56 -21.16 -6.13
N TRP A 175 -9.49 -20.37 -6.07
CA TRP A 175 -9.43 -19.06 -6.70
C TRP A 175 -9.61 -19.15 -8.22
N SER A 176 -9.03 -20.18 -8.87
CA SER A 176 -9.20 -20.41 -10.31
C SER A 176 -10.65 -20.71 -10.69
N TRP A 177 -11.35 -21.54 -9.91
CA TRP A 177 -12.78 -21.79 -10.12
C TRP A 177 -13.63 -20.54 -9.89
N ALA A 178 -13.31 -19.75 -8.86
CA ALA A 178 -13.99 -18.50 -8.61
C ALA A 178 -13.74 -17.47 -9.73
N TYR A 179 -12.55 -17.47 -10.35
CA TYR A 179 -12.24 -16.68 -11.54
C TYR A 179 -13.13 -17.08 -12.73
N VAL A 180 -13.35 -18.37 -12.98
CA VAL A 180 -14.28 -18.84 -14.04
C VAL A 180 -15.70 -18.32 -13.77
N GLY A 181 -16.20 -18.44 -12.54
CA GLY A 181 -17.50 -17.88 -12.14
C GLY A 181 -17.59 -16.36 -12.37
N PHE A 182 -16.54 -15.63 -11.97
CA PHE A 182 -16.40 -14.20 -12.25
C PHE A 182 -16.43 -13.88 -13.75
N ALA A 183 -15.68 -14.62 -14.57
CA ALA A 183 -15.61 -14.41 -16.01
C ALA A 183 -16.97 -14.62 -16.69
N LEU A 184 -17.75 -15.61 -16.25
CA LEU A 184 -19.12 -15.83 -16.71
C LEU A 184 -20.05 -14.66 -16.35
N MET A 185 -19.94 -14.13 -15.12
CA MET A 185 -20.76 -13.00 -14.68
C MET A 185 -20.44 -11.71 -15.44
N VAL A 186 -19.15 -11.39 -15.64
CA VAL A 186 -18.71 -10.27 -16.49
C VAL A 186 -19.12 -10.51 -17.94
N GLY A 187 -19.06 -11.77 -18.40
CA GLY A 187 -19.64 -12.25 -19.64
C GLY A 187 -21.07 -11.78 -19.87
N GLY A 188 -21.95 -12.10 -18.91
CA GLY A 188 -23.34 -11.66 -18.92
C GLY A 188 -23.49 -10.12 -18.96
N CYS A 189 -22.69 -9.39 -18.18
CA CYS A 189 -22.67 -7.92 -18.19
C CYS A 189 -22.31 -7.36 -19.57
N GLY A 190 -21.27 -7.91 -20.21
CA GLY A 190 -20.79 -7.50 -21.52
C GLY A 190 -21.81 -7.75 -22.62
N VAL A 191 -22.46 -8.92 -22.62
CA VAL A 191 -23.54 -9.25 -23.55
C VAL A 191 -24.71 -8.28 -23.40
N MET A 192 -25.16 -8.01 -22.17
CA MET A 192 -26.24 -7.04 -21.93
C MET A 192 -25.90 -5.64 -22.44
N ALA A 193 -24.69 -5.15 -22.19
CA ALA A 193 -24.25 -3.82 -22.64
C ALA A 193 -24.11 -3.74 -24.17
N GLY A 194 -23.57 -4.80 -24.80
CA GLY A 194 -23.43 -4.89 -26.24
C GLY A 194 -24.78 -4.97 -26.97
N LEU A 195 -25.76 -5.70 -26.42
CA LEU A 195 -27.11 -5.81 -26.98
C LEU A 195 -27.93 -4.53 -26.79
N ALA A 196 -27.85 -3.87 -25.62
CA ALA A 196 -28.55 -2.62 -25.36
C ALA A 196 -28.16 -1.52 -26.36
N SER A 197 -26.87 -1.48 -26.73
CA SER A 197 -26.32 -0.54 -27.71
C SER A 197 -26.83 -0.73 -29.14
N ARG A 198 -27.44 -1.89 -29.45
CA ARG A 198 -28.10 -2.13 -30.74
C ARG A 198 -29.52 -1.58 -30.78
N ARG A 199 -30.19 -1.44 -29.64
CA ARG A 199 -31.60 -1.02 -29.53
C ARG A 199 -31.78 0.51 -29.57
N THR A 200 -30.86 1.28 -28.97
CA THR A 200 -30.93 2.76 -28.89
C THR A 200 -30.80 3.49 -30.22
N ARG A 201 -30.55 2.81 -31.35
CA ARG A 201 -30.53 3.40 -32.70
C ARG A 201 -31.89 3.31 -33.42
N ALA A 202 -32.87 2.61 -32.84
CA ALA A 202 -34.18 2.44 -33.47
C ALA A 202 -35.11 3.66 -33.31
N GLU A 203 -34.78 4.60 -32.41
CA GLU A 203 -35.52 5.86 -32.26
C GLU A 203 -34.68 7.04 -32.77
N PRO A 204 -35.18 7.82 -33.75
CA PRO A 204 -34.55 9.08 -34.12
C PRO A 204 -34.65 10.07 -32.94
N PRO A 205 -33.63 10.93 -32.73
CA PRO A 205 -33.63 11.85 -31.59
C PRO A 205 -34.70 12.93 -31.79
N THR A 206 -35.72 12.93 -30.94
CA THR A 206 -36.65 14.06 -30.81
C THR A 206 -35.89 15.25 -30.23
N LEU A 207 -35.81 16.31 -31.02
CA LEU A 207 -35.13 17.57 -30.74
C LEU A 207 -35.87 18.41 -29.70
N GLU A 208 -36.11 17.89 -28.49
CA GLU A 208 -36.61 18.70 -27.38
C GLU A 208 -36.02 18.23 -26.05
N SER A 209 -35.05 18.99 -25.52
CA SER A 209 -35.11 19.49 -24.13
C SER A 209 -33.80 20.13 -23.66
N SER A 210 -33.93 21.42 -23.38
CA SER A 210 -33.42 22.17 -22.22
C SER A 210 -31.92 22.32 -21.93
N SER A 211 -31.54 23.60 -21.84
CA SER A 211 -30.32 24.21 -21.33
C SER A 211 -29.85 23.72 -19.95
N VAL A 212 -28.96 22.73 -19.93
CA VAL A 212 -28.12 22.41 -18.76
C VAL A 212 -26.67 22.43 -19.22
N ALA A 213 -25.83 23.21 -18.53
CA ALA A 213 -24.39 23.44 -18.74
C ALA A 213 -23.71 22.56 -19.80
N ASP A 214 -23.15 23.18 -20.84
CA ASP A 214 -22.44 22.58 -21.97
C ASP A 214 -21.68 21.27 -21.60
N PRO A 215 -22.26 20.09 -21.90
CA PRO A 215 -21.65 18.79 -21.63
C PRO A 215 -20.31 18.59 -22.37
N ALA A 216 -19.97 19.47 -23.32
CA ALA A 216 -18.77 19.35 -24.14
C ALA A 216 -17.47 19.77 -23.41
N ARG A 217 -17.54 20.57 -22.33
CA ARG A 217 -16.34 21.00 -21.60
C ARG A 217 -15.93 19.97 -20.56
N GLY A 218 -15.07 19.04 -20.97
CA GLY A 218 -14.46 18.06 -20.07
C GLY A 218 -13.68 18.69 -18.91
N PRO A 219 -13.30 17.90 -17.88
CA PRO A 219 -12.65 18.41 -16.68
C PRO A 219 -11.33 19.12 -17.03
N SER A 220 -11.12 20.29 -16.42
CA SER A 220 -9.93 21.13 -16.61
C SER A 220 -8.64 20.42 -16.19
N MET A 221 -7.49 20.82 -16.74
CA MET A 221 -6.19 20.24 -16.36
C MET A 221 -5.92 20.39 -14.86
N ARG A 222 -6.27 21.55 -14.28
CA ARG A 222 -6.16 21.79 -12.83
C ARG A 222 -6.96 20.78 -12.01
N THR A 223 -8.17 20.44 -12.45
CA THR A 223 -9.02 19.43 -11.79
C THR A 223 -8.38 18.05 -11.87
N ARG A 224 -7.84 17.69 -13.04
CA ARG A 224 -7.18 16.40 -13.27
C ARG A 224 -5.94 16.21 -12.40
N VAL A 225 -5.05 17.20 -12.38
CA VAL A 225 -3.87 17.22 -11.50
C VAL A 225 -4.31 17.18 -10.03
N GLY A 226 -5.38 17.91 -9.68
CA GLY A 226 -5.97 17.86 -8.34
C GLY A 226 -6.45 16.47 -7.92
N TRP A 227 -7.03 15.68 -8.83
CA TRP A 227 -7.43 14.31 -8.52
C TRP A 227 -6.23 13.40 -8.23
N VAL A 228 -5.17 13.50 -9.05
CA VAL A 228 -3.92 12.74 -8.83
C VAL A 228 -3.32 13.10 -7.47
N ALA A 229 -3.16 14.39 -7.19
CA ALA A 229 -2.58 14.86 -5.93
C ALA A 229 -3.41 14.46 -4.69
N ILE A 230 -4.74 14.54 -4.76
CA ILE A 230 -5.61 14.14 -3.66
C ILE A 230 -5.57 12.62 -3.44
N ALA A 231 -5.49 11.80 -4.49
CA ALA A 231 -5.41 10.35 -4.38
C ALA A 231 -4.04 9.87 -3.87
N PHE A 232 -2.97 10.61 -4.20
CA PHE A 232 -1.61 10.32 -3.75
C PHE A 232 -1.45 10.31 -2.23
N VAL A 233 -1.97 11.34 -1.53
CA VAL A 233 -1.77 11.50 -0.08
C VAL A 233 -2.23 10.29 0.73
N PRO A 234 -3.50 9.84 0.68
CA PRO A 234 -3.94 8.70 1.49
C PRO A 234 -3.32 7.37 1.02
N SER A 235 -2.95 7.23 -0.26
CA SER A 235 -2.27 6.02 -0.74
C SER A 235 -0.84 5.92 -0.21
N SER A 236 -0.09 7.02 -0.25
CA SER A 236 1.26 7.08 0.33
C SER A 236 1.20 6.95 1.85
N LEU A 237 0.19 7.55 2.50
CA LEU A 237 0.00 7.45 3.94
C LEU A 237 -0.31 6.01 4.36
N MET A 238 -1.13 5.28 3.61
CA MET A 238 -1.42 3.86 3.87
C MET A 238 -0.12 3.03 3.87
N LEU A 239 0.74 3.20 2.88
CA LEU A 239 2.03 2.48 2.78
C LEU A 239 3.00 2.88 3.88
N GLY A 240 3.07 4.17 4.20
CA GLY A 240 3.88 4.69 5.31
C GLY A 240 3.44 4.14 6.66
N VAL A 241 2.13 4.16 6.95
CA VAL A 241 1.54 3.56 8.16
C VAL A 241 1.84 2.07 8.20
N THR A 242 1.65 1.34 7.10
CA THR A 242 1.97 -0.09 7.06
C THR A 242 3.43 -0.35 7.39
N THR A 243 4.35 0.43 6.82
CA THR A 243 5.79 0.29 7.08
C THR A 243 6.12 0.59 8.53
N HIS A 244 5.65 1.74 9.06
CA HIS A 244 5.89 2.14 10.44
C HIS A 244 5.35 1.10 11.43
N VAL A 245 4.11 0.66 11.24
CA VAL A 245 3.48 -0.34 12.12
C VAL A 245 4.20 -1.68 12.03
N SER A 246 4.58 -2.13 10.84
CA SER A 246 5.20 -3.45 10.66
C SER A 246 6.66 -3.50 11.10
N THR A 247 7.38 -2.36 11.05
CA THR A 247 8.79 -2.24 11.46
C THR A 247 8.92 -1.88 12.94
N ASP A 248 8.19 -0.86 13.40
CA ASP A 248 8.45 -0.22 14.69
C ASP A 248 7.50 -0.67 15.80
N ILE A 249 6.32 -1.22 15.44
CA ILE A 249 5.28 -1.57 16.41
C ILE A 249 5.16 -3.07 16.58
N ALA A 250 4.87 -3.81 15.50
CA ALA A 250 4.71 -5.26 15.55
C ALA A 250 4.92 -5.90 14.17
N ALA A 251 5.95 -6.74 14.06
CA ALA A 251 6.21 -7.57 12.88
C ALA A 251 5.31 -8.82 12.89
N ILE A 252 4.01 -8.64 12.61
CA ILE A 252 3.03 -9.72 12.55
C ILE A 252 2.69 -10.04 11.08
N PRO A 253 2.78 -11.31 10.64
CA PRO A 253 2.38 -11.68 9.29
C PRO A 253 0.96 -11.22 8.95
N LEU A 254 0.76 -10.72 7.74
CA LEU A 254 -0.53 -10.22 7.23
C LEU A 254 -1.12 -9.01 7.99
N PHE A 255 -0.41 -8.43 8.96
CA PHE A 255 -0.91 -7.26 9.69
C PHE A 255 -1.14 -6.04 8.79
N TRP A 256 -0.39 -5.95 7.69
CA TRP A 256 -0.56 -4.95 6.64
C TRP A 256 -1.97 -4.91 6.02
N THR A 257 -2.75 -5.99 6.14
CA THR A 257 -4.15 -6.03 5.68
C THR A 257 -5.02 -5.01 6.41
N VAL A 258 -4.68 -4.63 7.64
CA VAL A 258 -5.47 -3.69 8.45
C VAL A 258 -5.41 -2.25 7.89
N PRO A 259 -4.23 -1.61 7.70
CA PRO A 259 -4.17 -0.29 7.06
C PRO A 259 -4.82 -0.26 5.67
N LEU A 260 -4.59 -1.28 4.84
CA LEU A 260 -5.20 -1.36 3.51
C LEU A 260 -6.73 -1.50 3.59
N ALA A 261 -7.26 -2.32 4.51
CA ALA A 261 -8.71 -2.45 4.73
C ALA A 261 -9.34 -1.12 5.17
N VAL A 262 -8.68 -0.39 6.08
CA VAL A 262 -9.10 0.95 6.49
C VAL A 262 -9.13 1.90 5.30
N TYR A 263 -8.05 1.93 4.50
CA TYR A 263 -7.97 2.73 3.29
C TYR A 263 -9.12 2.43 2.31
N LEU A 264 -9.41 1.16 2.04
CA LEU A 264 -10.51 0.73 1.17
C LEU A 264 -11.89 1.07 1.76
N ALA A 265 -12.07 0.92 3.07
CA ALA A 265 -13.30 1.29 3.76
C ALA A 265 -13.61 2.79 3.60
N THR A 266 -12.59 3.65 3.56
CA THR A 266 -12.80 5.07 3.30
C THR A 266 -13.35 5.34 1.88
N PHE A 267 -13.00 4.54 0.87
CA PHE A 267 -13.62 4.60 -0.45
C PHE A 267 -15.09 4.14 -0.42
N VAL A 268 -15.40 3.06 0.31
CA VAL A 268 -16.78 2.58 0.49
C VAL A 268 -17.65 3.71 1.04
N VAL A 269 -17.21 4.34 2.12
CA VAL A 269 -17.93 5.46 2.75
C VAL A 269 -18.01 6.67 1.82
N ALA A 270 -16.91 7.04 1.15
CA ALA A 270 -16.89 8.22 0.28
C ALA A 270 -17.80 8.10 -0.95
N PHE A 271 -17.85 6.93 -1.60
CA PHE A 271 -18.62 6.70 -2.82
C PHE A 271 -20.04 6.15 -2.54
N GLY A 272 -20.32 5.69 -1.32
CA GLY A 272 -21.68 5.37 -0.87
C GLY A 272 -22.56 6.61 -0.58
N ARG A 273 -21.96 7.79 -0.43
CA ARG A 273 -22.67 9.03 -0.13
C ARG A 273 -23.40 9.59 -1.35
N SER A 274 -24.64 10.01 -1.14
CA SER A 274 -25.43 10.79 -2.11
C SER A 274 -24.98 12.27 -2.20
N SER A 275 -24.41 12.81 -1.13
CA SER A 275 -23.99 14.21 -1.05
C SER A 275 -22.69 14.47 -1.82
N ARG A 276 -22.67 15.52 -2.65
CA ARG A 276 -21.46 16.06 -3.31
C ARG A 276 -20.74 17.15 -2.49
N ARG A 277 -21.04 17.30 -1.20
CA ARG A 277 -20.36 18.29 -0.35
C ARG A 277 -19.02 17.74 0.14
N PRO A 278 -17.91 18.51 0.05
CA PRO A 278 -16.62 18.07 0.53
C PRO A 278 -16.60 17.94 2.07
N PRO A 279 -15.93 16.92 2.63
CA PRO A 279 -15.90 16.64 4.07
C PRO A 279 -14.94 17.57 4.84
N ARG A 280 -15.35 18.84 5.03
CA ARG A 280 -14.49 19.90 5.62
C ARG A 280 -14.05 19.61 7.06
N VAL A 281 -14.96 19.16 7.92
CA VAL A 281 -14.67 18.87 9.34
C VAL A 281 -13.66 17.72 9.44
N THR A 282 -13.87 16.64 8.69
CA THR A 282 -12.95 15.51 8.64
C THR A 282 -11.53 15.93 8.21
N ALA A 283 -11.42 16.84 7.23
CA ALA A 283 -10.12 17.35 6.81
C ALA A 283 -9.41 18.17 7.90
N LEU A 284 -10.15 19.00 8.67
CA LEU A 284 -9.59 19.75 9.79
C LEU A 284 -9.15 18.83 10.94
N LEU A 285 -9.95 17.80 11.25
CA LEU A 285 -9.59 16.80 12.26
C LEU A 285 -8.34 16.00 11.86
N ALA A 286 -8.24 15.59 10.58
CA ALA A 286 -7.04 14.94 10.06
C ALA A 286 -5.79 15.83 10.21
N ALA A 287 -5.92 17.12 9.89
CA ALA A 287 -4.84 18.09 10.02
C ALA A 287 -4.38 18.26 11.48
N GLY A 288 -5.33 18.31 12.44
CA GLY A 288 -5.01 18.38 13.87
C GLY A 288 -4.32 17.12 14.41
N LEU A 289 -4.69 15.94 13.90
CA LEU A 289 -4.10 14.67 14.32
C LEU A 289 -2.66 14.44 13.82
N CYS A 290 -2.18 15.26 12.87
CA CYS A 290 -0.82 15.16 12.35
C CYS A 290 0.25 15.44 13.43
N LEU A 291 0.00 16.41 14.32
CA LEU A 291 0.95 16.79 15.36
C LEU A 291 1.23 15.64 16.35
N PRO A 292 0.24 15.04 17.04
CA PRO A 292 0.52 13.94 17.95
C PRO A 292 1.15 12.73 17.24
N VAL A 293 0.74 12.42 16.00
CA VAL A 293 1.39 11.35 15.21
C VAL A 293 2.87 11.67 14.98
N LEU A 294 3.21 12.88 14.54
CA LEU A 294 4.61 13.26 14.31
C LEU A 294 5.43 13.30 15.59
N VAL A 295 4.84 13.68 16.73
CA VAL A 295 5.53 13.63 18.04
C VAL A 295 5.86 12.18 18.43
N VAL A 296 4.96 11.24 18.15
CA VAL A 296 5.21 9.79 18.37
C VAL A 296 6.28 9.26 17.42
N VAL A 297 6.14 9.52 16.10
CA VAL A 297 7.10 9.07 15.07
C VAL A 297 8.49 9.67 15.27
N ALA A 298 8.58 10.91 15.78
CA ALA A 298 9.86 11.53 16.13
C ALA A 298 10.53 10.84 17.33
N GLY A 299 9.80 10.04 18.12
CA GLY A 299 10.30 9.41 19.33
C GLY A 299 10.30 10.35 20.55
N ALA A 300 9.75 11.56 20.42
CA ALA A 300 9.63 12.53 21.50
C ALA A 300 8.56 12.13 22.54
N TRP A 301 7.60 11.29 22.14
CA TRP A 301 6.66 10.63 23.03
C TRP A 301 6.51 9.16 22.65
N ARG A 302 6.61 8.25 23.62
CA ARG A 302 6.50 6.81 23.40
C ARG A 302 5.29 6.24 24.17
N PRO A 303 4.06 6.40 23.65
CA PRO A 303 2.89 5.86 24.30
C PRO A 303 2.83 4.33 24.16
N ALA A 304 1.84 3.71 24.82
CA ALA A 304 1.57 2.29 24.64
C ALA A 304 1.29 1.97 23.16
N VAL A 305 1.71 0.79 22.71
CA VAL A 305 1.58 0.30 21.32
C VAL A 305 0.18 0.53 20.73
N TRP A 306 -0.88 0.19 21.47
CA TRP A 306 -2.27 0.36 21.02
C TRP A 306 -2.65 1.83 20.78
N VAL A 307 -2.08 2.76 21.53
CA VAL A 307 -2.31 4.20 21.34
C VAL A 307 -1.60 4.69 20.08
N SER A 308 -0.35 4.30 19.85
CA SER A 308 0.37 4.61 18.59
C SER A 308 -0.42 4.10 17.38
N MET A 309 -0.85 2.82 17.41
CA MET A 309 -1.66 2.23 16.35
C MET A 309 -2.99 2.96 16.14
N ALA A 310 -3.67 3.36 17.21
CA ALA A 310 -4.92 4.11 17.12
C ALA A 310 -4.71 5.50 16.50
N LEU A 311 -3.60 6.17 16.80
CA LEU A 311 -3.25 7.46 16.20
C LEU A 311 -2.97 7.31 14.70
N ASP A 312 -2.15 6.33 14.29
CA ASP A 312 -1.80 6.10 12.89
C ASP A 312 -3.02 5.68 12.04
N LEU A 313 -3.80 4.70 12.52
CA LEU A 313 -5.02 4.24 11.84
C LEU A 313 -6.11 5.32 11.86
N GLY A 314 -6.20 6.10 12.93
CA GLY A 314 -7.09 7.25 13.04
C GLY A 314 -6.75 8.33 12.02
N LEU A 315 -5.46 8.64 11.86
CA LEU A 315 -4.99 9.59 10.85
C LEU A 315 -5.27 9.09 9.45
N LEU A 316 -4.94 7.82 9.16
CA LEU A 316 -5.24 7.19 7.88
C LEU A 316 -6.74 7.24 7.56
N THR A 317 -7.60 6.93 8.54
CA THR A 317 -9.05 6.97 8.38
C THR A 317 -9.54 8.39 8.06
N LEU A 318 -9.14 9.39 8.85
CA LEU A 318 -9.58 10.77 8.67
C LEU A 318 -9.04 11.37 7.37
N ALA A 319 -7.76 11.18 7.06
CA ALA A 319 -7.14 11.64 5.82
C ALA A 319 -7.76 10.96 4.60
N GLY A 320 -7.98 9.63 4.65
CA GLY A 320 -8.65 8.86 3.61
C GLY A 320 -10.09 9.33 3.36
N LEU A 321 -10.90 9.48 4.42
CA LEU A 321 -12.26 10.01 4.30
C LEU A 321 -12.28 11.44 3.76
N ALA A 322 -11.33 12.27 4.16
CA ALA A 322 -11.20 13.64 3.67
C ALA A 322 -10.85 13.67 2.16
N ALA A 323 -9.84 12.92 1.75
CA ALA A 323 -9.37 12.85 0.37
C ALA A 323 -10.39 12.18 -0.56
N HIS A 324 -10.83 10.96 -0.23
CA HIS A 324 -11.79 10.21 -1.04
C HIS A 324 -13.15 10.89 -1.09
N GLY A 325 -13.59 11.53 0.00
CA GLY A 325 -14.81 12.34 -0.01
C GLY A 325 -14.71 13.54 -0.95
N ARG A 326 -13.54 14.20 -1.05
CA ARG A 326 -13.30 15.27 -2.04
C ARG A 326 -13.25 14.73 -3.48
N LEU A 327 -12.67 13.55 -3.71
CA LEU A 327 -12.69 12.89 -5.03
C LEU A 327 -14.13 12.53 -5.45
N SER A 328 -14.89 11.91 -4.55
CA SER A 328 -16.30 11.56 -4.77
C SER A 328 -17.17 12.79 -5.03
N ALA A 329 -16.94 13.89 -4.31
CA ALA A 329 -17.64 15.16 -4.51
C ALA A 329 -17.32 15.82 -5.87
N SER A 330 -16.10 15.65 -6.37
CA SER A 330 -15.63 16.25 -7.63
C SER A 330 -15.70 15.31 -8.83
N ARG A 331 -16.31 14.13 -8.68
CA ARG A 331 -16.44 13.13 -9.75
C ARG A 331 -17.16 13.72 -10.98
N PRO A 332 -16.65 13.49 -12.20
CA PRO A 332 -17.23 14.07 -13.41
C PRO A 332 -18.47 13.31 -13.89
N PRO A 333 -19.18 13.84 -14.90
CA PRO A 333 -20.17 13.08 -15.66
C PRO A 333 -19.64 11.76 -16.23
N VAL A 334 -20.56 10.84 -16.57
CA VAL A 334 -20.26 9.44 -16.92
C VAL A 334 -19.38 9.28 -18.18
N GLU A 335 -19.38 10.28 -19.05
CA GLU A 335 -18.55 10.37 -20.26
C GLU A 335 -17.05 10.43 -19.94
N HIS A 336 -16.70 10.96 -18.77
CA HIS A 336 -15.33 11.12 -18.29
C HIS A 336 -14.96 10.15 -17.15
N LEU A 337 -15.88 9.24 -16.76
CA LEU A 337 -15.73 8.32 -15.64
C LEU A 337 -14.46 7.46 -15.72
N THR A 338 -14.16 6.88 -16.90
CA THR A 338 -12.96 6.03 -17.04
C THR A 338 -11.67 6.82 -16.89
N GLY A 339 -11.64 8.06 -17.37
CA GLY A 339 -10.49 8.96 -17.23
C GLY A 339 -10.32 9.47 -15.79
N PHE A 340 -11.42 9.67 -15.06
CA PHE A 340 -11.37 9.99 -13.63
C PHE A 340 -10.71 8.86 -12.84
N TYR A 341 -11.19 7.62 -13.00
CA TYR A 341 -10.61 6.47 -12.31
C TYR A 341 -9.15 6.25 -12.67
N LEU A 342 -8.77 6.44 -13.94
CA LEU A 342 -7.37 6.37 -14.39
C LEU A 342 -6.45 7.36 -13.63
N LEU A 343 -6.92 8.59 -13.42
CA LEU A 343 -6.14 9.61 -12.69
C LEU A 343 -6.11 9.35 -11.18
N VAL A 344 -7.19 8.81 -10.61
CA VAL A 344 -7.21 8.35 -9.22
C VAL A 344 -6.22 7.20 -9.01
N SER A 345 -6.21 6.20 -9.91
CA SER A 345 -5.24 5.10 -9.86
C SER A 345 -3.81 5.57 -10.08
N LEU A 346 -3.59 6.61 -10.90
CA LEU A 346 -2.26 7.20 -11.09
C LEU A 346 -1.75 7.81 -9.79
N GLY A 347 -2.58 8.55 -9.06
CA GLY A 347 -2.21 9.07 -7.73
C GLY A 347 -1.85 7.95 -6.76
N GLY A 348 -2.63 6.87 -6.75
CA GLY A 348 -2.35 5.67 -5.95
C GLY A 348 -1.00 5.03 -6.30
N ALA A 349 -0.76 4.75 -7.58
CA ALA A 349 0.48 4.16 -8.08
C ALA A 349 1.72 5.04 -7.84
N LEU A 350 1.58 6.37 -7.89
CA LEU A 350 2.66 7.29 -7.49
C LEU A 350 2.98 7.18 -6.00
N GLY A 351 1.97 6.96 -5.15
CA GLY A 351 2.17 6.63 -3.74
C GLY A 351 2.94 5.32 -3.57
N GLY A 352 2.54 4.26 -4.31
CA GLY A 352 3.28 2.99 -4.38
C GLY A 352 4.72 3.17 -4.80
N LEU A 353 4.96 3.95 -5.86
CA LEU A 353 6.28 4.17 -6.44
C LEU A 353 7.20 4.88 -5.44
N LEU A 354 6.66 5.90 -4.75
CA LEU A 354 7.41 6.62 -3.73
C LEU A 354 7.84 5.69 -2.59
N ASN A 355 6.90 4.96 -1.98
CA ASN A 355 7.19 4.21 -0.75
C ASN A 355 7.85 2.85 -1.01
N GLY A 356 7.51 2.20 -2.13
CA GLY A 356 7.96 0.83 -2.43
C GLY A 356 9.23 0.74 -3.27
N LEU A 357 9.70 1.83 -3.87
CA LEU A 357 10.94 1.84 -4.69
C LEU A 357 11.80 3.09 -4.48
N LEU A 358 11.23 4.29 -4.62
CA LEU A 358 12.06 5.51 -4.62
C LEU A 358 12.63 5.82 -3.23
N ALA A 359 11.81 5.79 -2.18
CA ALA A 359 12.25 6.15 -0.84
C ALA A 359 13.31 5.20 -0.27
N PRO A 360 13.21 3.86 -0.42
CA PRO A 360 14.26 2.94 0.01
C PRO A 360 15.61 3.14 -0.68
N VAL A 361 15.60 3.52 -1.97
CA VAL A 361 16.84 3.73 -2.75
C VAL A 361 17.44 5.12 -2.52
N LEU A 362 16.60 6.13 -2.32
CA LEU A 362 17.04 7.53 -2.25
C LEU A 362 17.33 8.02 -0.82
N LEU A 363 16.79 7.35 0.20
CA LEU A 363 16.85 7.80 1.58
C LEU A 363 17.50 6.75 2.48
N ASP A 364 18.40 7.20 3.35
CA ASP A 364 19.03 6.38 4.40
C ASP A 364 18.07 6.05 5.57
N ARG A 365 16.88 6.66 5.58
CA ARG A 365 15.87 6.60 6.66
C ARG A 365 14.45 6.60 6.10
N PRO A 366 13.46 6.06 6.83
CA PRO A 366 12.05 6.04 6.43
C PRO A 366 11.37 7.41 6.60
N LEU A 367 11.85 8.45 5.91
CA LEU A 367 11.31 9.82 5.99
C LEU A 367 10.01 10.01 5.19
N GLU A 368 9.67 9.08 4.30
CA GLU A 368 8.48 9.17 3.46
C GLU A 368 7.18 9.23 4.28
N TYR A 369 7.08 8.45 5.37
CA TYR A 369 5.91 8.47 6.24
C TYR A 369 5.68 9.85 6.90
N PRO A 370 6.64 10.40 7.68
CA PRO A 370 6.46 11.70 8.33
C PRO A 370 6.30 12.85 7.33
N VAL A 371 6.97 12.81 6.18
CA VAL A 371 6.75 13.79 5.11
C VAL A 371 5.30 13.75 4.63
N VAL A 372 4.74 12.56 4.40
CA VAL A 372 3.35 12.43 3.93
C VAL A 372 2.36 12.82 5.02
N VAL A 373 2.61 12.50 6.29
CA VAL A 373 1.83 13.01 7.43
C VAL A 373 1.79 14.54 7.40
N ALA A 374 2.92 15.19 7.15
CA ALA A 374 2.99 16.65 7.05
C ALA A 374 2.32 17.21 5.77
N LEU A 375 2.00 16.39 4.77
CA LEU A 375 1.19 16.80 3.60
C LEU A 375 -0.33 16.70 3.87
N VAL A 376 -0.77 15.90 4.85
CA VAL A 376 -2.20 15.74 5.17
C VAL A 376 -2.93 17.06 5.42
N PRO A 377 -2.34 18.07 6.12
CA PRO A 377 -3.01 19.35 6.32
C PRO A 377 -3.40 20.05 5.02
N LEU A 378 -2.70 19.82 3.90
CA LEU A 378 -3.04 20.40 2.60
C LEU A 378 -4.46 19.99 2.13
N LEU A 379 -4.99 18.86 2.62
CA LEU A 379 -6.38 18.45 2.39
C LEU A 379 -7.39 19.39 3.05
N ALA A 380 -7.00 20.13 4.09
CA ALA A 380 -7.83 21.06 4.85
C ALA A 380 -7.79 22.50 4.32
N VAL A 381 -6.95 22.85 3.33
CA VAL A 381 -6.80 24.24 2.82
C VAL A 381 -8.13 24.89 2.46
N SER A 382 -9.01 24.19 1.74
CA SER A 382 -10.33 24.72 1.37
C SER A 382 -11.30 24.82 2.55
N ALA A 383 -11.13 23.98 3.58
CA ALA A 383 -11.94 24.02 4.79
C ALA A 383 -11.51 25.18 5.69
N ALA A 384 -10.21 25.33 5.93
CA ALA A 384 -9.62 26.43 6.68
C ALA A 384 -9.92 27.78 6.04
N ALA A 385 -9.78 27.88 4.71
CA ALA A 385 -10.18 29.09 3.99
C ALA A 385 -11.66 29.42 4.24
N ALA A 386 -12.58 28.46 4.13
CA ALA A 386 -14.00 28.74 4.39
C ALA A 386 -14.30 29.22 5.82
N VAL A 387 -13.51 28.79 6.82
CA VAL A 387 -13.63 29.21 8.22
C VAL A 387 -13.02 30.60 8.45
N LEU A 388 -11.87 30.88 7.81
CA LEU A 388 -11.09 32.10 8.00
C LEU A 388 -11.48 33.24 7.05
N ASP A 389 -12.07 32.94 5.90
CA ASP A 389 -12.54 33.91 4.89
C ASP A 389 -13.36 35.06 5.51
N PRO A 390 -14.26 34.86 6.51
CA PRO A 390 -14.91 35.96 7.23
C PRO A 390 -13.97 36.99 7.83
N LEU A 391 -12.83 36.56 8.38
CA LEU A 391 -11.83 37.43 9.01
C LEU A 391 -11.00 38.18 7.97
N PHE A 392 -10.64 37.50 6.87
CA PHE A 392 -9.81 38.07 5.79
C PHE A 392 -10.62 38.80 4.71
N ARG A 393 -11.96 38.75 4.76
CA ARG A 393 -12.85 39.40 3.78
C ARG A 393 -12.59 40.90 3.61
N ARG A 394 -12.20 41.59 4.70
CA ARG A 394 -11.89 43.03 4.70
C ARG A 394 -10.53 43.38 4.06
N LEU A 395 -9.67 42.39 3.83
CA LEU A 395 -8.33 42.57 3.28
C LEU A 395 -8.29 42.46 1.73
N GLY A 396 -9.46 42.46 1.07
CA GLY A 396 -9.60 42.57 -0.39
C GLY A 396 -8.71 41.59 -1.18
N PRO A 397 -7.66 42.07 -1.88
CA PRO A 397 -6.76 41.22 -2.67
C PRO A 397 -6.03 40.15 -1.85
N PHE A 398 -5.87 40.34 -0.53
CA PHE A 398 -5.12 39.44 0.36
C PHE A 398 -5.96 38.28 0.94
N ARG A 399 -7.19 38.04 0.47
CA ARG A 399 -8.02 36.90 0.90
C ARG A 399 -7.32 35.52 0.81
N TRP A 400 -6.31 35.39 -0.06
CA TRP A 400 -5.52 34.17 -0.19
C TRP A 400 -4.72 33.83 1.08
N LEU A 401 -4.47 34.81 1.96
CA LEU A 401 -3.82 34.62 3.26
C LEU A 401 -4.59 33.65 4.17
N ALA A 402 -5.90 33.49 3.99
CA ALA A 402 -6.70 32.48 4.72
C ALA A 402 -6.25 31.03 4.47
N ARG A 403 -5.41 30.79 3.44
CA ARG A 403 -4.83 29.47 3.11
C ARG A 403 -3.43 29.27 3.67
N VAL A 404 -2.75 30.34 4.06
CA VAL A 404 -1.35 30.34 4.51
C VAL A 404 -1.13 29.53 5.80
N PRO A 405 -1.98 29.63 6.85
CA PRO A 405 -1.72 28.92 8.11
C PRO A 405 -1.55 27.41 7.95
N VAL A 406 -2.34 26.79 7.07
CA VAL A 406 -2.28 25.33 6.82
C VAL A 406 -1.01 24.93 6.07
N VAL A 407 -0.59 25.75 5.11
CA VAL A 407 0.66 25.52 4.36
C VAL A 407 1.87 25.72 5.28
N VAL A 408 1.87 26.80 6.08
CA VAL A 408 2.90 27.07 7.08
C VAL A 408 2.96 25.94 8.11
N MET A 409 1.83 25.46 8.62
CA MET A 409 1.79 24.31 9.51
C MET A 409 2.42 23.07 8.87
N SER A 410 2.11 22.78 7.60
CA SER A 410 2.72 21.67 6.87
C SER A 410 4.25 21.81 6.80
N LEU A 411 4.74 23.00 6.45
CA LEU A 411 6.18 23.29 6.35
C LEU A 411 6.90 23.22 7.71
N VAL A 412 6.29 23.77 8.76
CA VAL A 412 6.83 23.73 10.13
C VAL A 412 6.90 22.30 10.65
N LEU A 413 5.89 21.48 10.39
CA LEU A 413 5.90 20.07 10.77
C LEU A 413 7.01 19.28 10.07
N VAL A 414 7.20 19.49 8.75
CA VAL A 414 8.34 18.90 8.02
C VAL A 414 9.67 19.35 8.61
N TYR A 415 9.85 20.66 8.80
CA TYR A 415 11.10 21.22 9.31
C TYR A 415 11.42 20.72 10.71
N ALA A 416 10.46 20.78 11.64
CA ALA A 416 10.63 20.33 13.02
C ALA A 416 11.00 18.85 13.09
N PHE A 417 10.37 18.02 12.25
CA PHE A 417 10.70 16.60 12.18
C PHE A 417 12.13 16.37 11.67
N ILE A 418 12.51 16.99 10.56
CA ILE A 418 13.86 16.85 9.99
C ILE A 418 14.92 17.34 10.98
N ALA A 419 14.70 18.49 11.62
CA ALA A 419 15.62 19.05 12.61
C ALA A 419 15.84 18.07 13.79
N HIS A 420 14.76 17.44 14.28
CA HIS A 420 14.87 16.44 15.34
C HIS A 420 15.66 15.19 14.90
N GLN A 421 15.46 14.71 13.66
CA GLN A 421 16.16 13.54 13.13
C GLN A 421 17.65 13.79 12.84
N VAL A 422 18.03 15.03 12.52
CA VAL A 422 19.43 15.43 12.31
C VAL A 422 20.17 15.60 13.64
N ALA A 423 19.49 16.06 14.68
CA ALA A 423 20.10 16.32 16.00
C ALA A 423 20.48 15.05 16.81
N GLY A 424 20.28 13.84 16.27
CA GLY A 424 20.59 12.60 16.99
C GLY A 424 22.09 12.39 17.21
N GLU A 425 22.54 12.58 18.45
CA GLU A 425 23.91 12.29 18.89
C GLU A 425 24.20 10.77 18.91
N GLY A 426 25.46 10.37 18.72
CA GLY A 426 25.93 8.99 18.90
C GLY A 426 25.61 8.01 17.77
N VAL A 427 25.11 8.47 16.61
CA VAL A 427 24.91 7.59 15.44
C VAL A 427 26.21 7.51 14.63
N LEU A 428 26.84 6.34 14.59
CA LEU A 428 28.07 6.10 13.84
C LEU A 428 27.79 5.84 12.36
N ARG A 429 26.78 5.00 12.08
CA ARG A 429 26.45 4.56 10.73
C ARG A 429 24.95 4.37 10.56
N ARG A 430 24.45 4.66 9.35
CA ARG A 430 23.07 4.42 8.93
C ARG A 430 23.08 3.80 7.55
N GLU A 431 22.27 2.78 7.38
CA GLU A 431 22.10 2.10 6.10
C GLU A 431 20.62 1.75 5.92
N ARG A 432 20.16 1.72 4.66
CA ARG A 432 18.80 1.28 4.33
C ARG A 432 18.85 0.38 3.11
N THR A 433 18.13 -0.73 3.20
CA THR A 433 18.02 -1.75 2.16
C THR A 433 16.56 -2.12 1.93
N PHE A 434 16.33 -3.11 1.06
CA PHE A 434 15.03 -3.76 0.89
C PHE A 434 14.56 -4.49 2.17
N PHE A 435 15.47 -4.99 3.00
CA PHE A 435 15.12 -5.80 4.16
C PHE A 435 14.95 -4.97 5.44
N GLY A 436 15.64 -3.83 5.55
CA GLY A 436 15.50 -2.97 6.73
C GLY A 436 16.15 -1.60 6.61
N SER A 437 15.97 -0.80 7.67
CA SER A 437 16.72 0.43 7.92
C SER A 437 17.48 0.25 9.23
N TYR A 438 18.80 0.32 9.15
CA TYR A 438 19.73 0.00 10.22
C TYR A 438 20.44 1.26 10.69
N LYS A 439 20.70 1.32 11.99
CA LYS A 439 21.63 2.30 12.58
C LYS A 439 22.55 1.62 13.58
N VAL A 440 23.81 2.01 13.56
CA VAL A 440 24.77 1.70 14.62
C VAL A 440 24.86 2.91 15.52
N THR A 441 24.53 2.73 16.79
CA THR A 441 24.63 3.78 17.80
C THR A 441 25.69 3.41 18.83
N GLU A 442 26.54 4.37 19.18
CA GLU A 442 27.58 4.23 20.19
C GLU A 442 27.27 5.18 21.35
N GLY A 443 27.17 4.59 22.55
CA GLY A 443 27.15 5.31 23.82
C GLY A 443 28.51 5.21 24.52
N SER A 444 28.57 5.63 25.77
CA SER A 444 29.81 5.60 26.56
C SER A 444 30.32 4.19 26.87
N GLU A 445 29.41 3.21 26.99
CA GLU A 445 29.76 1.85 27.43
C GLU A 445 29.52 0.80 26.35
N ARG A 446 28.65 1.07 25.38
CA ARG A 446 28.11 0.04 24.47
C ARG A 446 27.91 0.59 23.08
N ARG A 447 28.06 -0.29 22.10
CA ARG A 447 27.66 -0.06 20.71
C ARG A 447 26.55 -1.02 20.34
N VAL A 448 25.50 -0.52 19.69
CA VAL A 448 24.25 -1.25 19.45
C VAL A 448 23.86 -1.16 17.98
N LEU A 449 23.46 -2.28 17.39
CA LEU A 449 22.81 -2.31 16.08
C LEU A 449 21.29 -2.27 16.27
N VAL A 450 20.63 -1.30 15.65
CA VAL A 450 19.19 -1.07 15.83
C VAL A 450 18.49 -1.04 14.47
N HIS A 451 17.33 -1.68 14.40
CA HIS A 451 16.38 -1.63 13.29
C HIS A 451 14.99 -1.28 13.83
N GLY A 452 14.46 -0.13 13.45
CA GLY A 452 13.23 0.39 14.03
C GLY A 452 13.33 0.57 15.56
N THR A 453 12.48 -0.13 16.31
CA THR A 453 12.50 -0.21 17.78
C THR A 453 13.28 -1.41 18.32
N THR A 454 13.75 -2.30 17.45
CA THR A 454 14.40 -3.57 17.83
C THR A 454 15.93 -3.43 17.86
N SER A 455 16.55 -3.92 18.93
CA SER A 455 18.00 -4.09 19.02
C SER A 455 18.37 -5.46 18.45
N HIS A 456 19.29 -5.49 17.48
CA HIS A 456 19.82 -6.70 16.84
C HIS A 456 21.12 -7.19 17.50
N GLY A 457 21.36 -6.75 18.73
CA GLY A 457 22.54 -7.06 19.52
C GLY A 457 23.39 -5.82 19.79
N TRP A 458 24.34 -5.99 20.70
CA TRP A 458 25.28 -4.95 21.09
C TRP A 458 26.62 -5.58 21.47
N GLU A 459 27.65 -4.75 21.58
CA GLU A 459 28.90 -5.09 22.23
C GLU A 459 29.16 -4.14 23.40
N GLU A 460 29.82 -4.65 24.44
CA GLU A 460 30.39 -3.81 25.49
C GLU A 460 31.74 -3.27 25.01
N LEU A 461 31.95 -1.96 25.12
CA LEU A 461 33.18 -1.29 24.66
C LEU A 461 34.25 -1.20 25.74
N SER A 462 33.88 -1.46 27.00
CA SER A 462 34.78 -1.39 28.14
C SER A 462 34.37 -2.35 29.25
N GLY A 463 35.33 -2.71 30.12
CA GLY A 463 35.09 -3.59 31.25
C GLY A 463 35.31 -5.08 30.96
N PRO A 464 35.01 -5.96 31.93
CA PRO A 464 35.32 -7.39 31.84
C PRO A 464 34.40 -8.16 30.87
N SER A 465 33.30 -7.55 30.42
CA SER A 465 32.31 -8.17 29.53
C SER A 465 32.59 -7.93 28.04
N VAL A 466 33.72 -7.28 27.71
CA VAL A 466 34.14 -7.10 26.31
C VAL A 466 34.37 -8.47 25.67
N GLY A 467 33.75 -8.72 24.52
CA GLY A 467 33.82 -10.00 23.81
C GLY A 467 32.90 -11.10 24.37
N GLU A 468 32.13 -10.82 25.43
CA GLU A 468 31.13 -11.77 25.93
C GLU A 468 29.82 -11.69 25.11
N PRO A 469 29.12 -12.81 24.90
CA PRO A 469 27.87 -12.80 24.17
C PRO A 469 26.78 -12.04 24.95
N THR A 470 26.12 -11.12 24.27
CA THR A 470 25.13 -10.18 24.85
C THR A 470 23.68 -10.59 24.54
N ALA A 471 22.73 -9.70 24.88
CA ALA A 471 21.31 -9.85 24.54
C ALA A 471 20.70 -11.16 25.05
N TYR A 472 19.96 -11.88 24.21
CA TYR A 472 19.34 -13.16 24.55
C TYR A 472 20.32 -14.34 24.45
N TYR A 473 21.57 -14.10 24.06
CA TYR A 473 22.55 -15.13 23.74
C TYR A 473 23.63 -15.30 24.82
N THR A 474 23.41 -14.79 26.03
CA THR A 474 24.39 -14.87 27.13
C THR A 474 24.76 -16.31 27.50
N ARG A 475 25.96 -16.49 28.09
CA ARG A 475 26.45 -17.82 28.51
C ARG A 475 25.57 -18.53 29.53
N SER A 476 24.82 -17.78 30.32
CA SER A 476 23.85 -18.29 31.29
C SER A 476 22.44 -18.52 30.72
N GLY A 477 22.23 -18.17 29.44
CA GLY A 477 20.95 -18.35 28.77
C GLY A 477 20.83 -19.72 28.08
N PRO A 478 19.67 -20.04 27.49
CA PRO A 478 19.41 -21.34 26.89
C PRO A 478 20.40 -21.75 25.80
N ILE A 479 20.88 -20.79 24.99
CA ILE A 479 21.90 -21.10 23.99
C ILE A 479 23.26 -21.42 24.64
N GLY A 480 23.59 -20.75 25.75
CA GLY A 480 24.80 -21.03 26.53
C GLY A 480 24.77 -22.42 27.14
N ASP A 481 23.60 -22.88 27.61
CA ASP A 481 23.41 -24.25 28.08
C ASP A 481 23.68 -25.27 26.96
N VAL A 482 23.13 -25.03 25.75
CA VAL A 482 23.38 -25.88 24.57
C VAL A 482 24.88 -25.92 24.24
N MET A 483 25.51 -24.76 24.13
CA MET A 483 26.95 -24.70 23.81
C MET A 483 27.79 -25.39 24.88
N THR A 484 27.40 -25.30 26.15
CA THR A 484 28.11 -25.94 27.27
C THR A 484 27.96 -27.46 27.26
N VAL A 485 26.74 -27.97 27.03
CA VAL A 485 26.46 -29.41 27.01
C VAL A 485 27.20 -30.12 25.87
N TYR A 486 27.32 -29.46 24.71
CA TYR A 486 27.89 -30.08 23.52
C TYR A 486 29.33 -29.63 23.19
N LYS A 487 29.96 -28.82 24.04
CA LYS A 487 31.29 -28.21 23.80
C LYS A 487 32.38 -29.21 23.39
N ASP A 488 32.34 -30.43 23.93
CA ASP A 488 33.34 -31.48 23.72
C ASP A 488 32.82 -32.57 22.77
N THR A 489 31.80 -32.26 21.97
CA THR A 489 31.17 -33.23 21.06
C THR A 489 31.26 -32.77 19.61
N PRO A 490 31.39 -33.70 18.63
CA PRO A 490 31.52 -33.33 17.22
C PRO A 490 30.31 -32.59 16.63
N ILE A 491 29.17 -32.56 17.32
CA ILE A 491 27.96 -31.88 16.84
C ILE A 491 28.15 -30.36 16.70
N LEU A 492 29.10 -29.79 17.45
CA LEU A 492 29.44 -28.39 17.37
C LEU A 492 30.63 -28.11 16.44
N ASP A 493 31.29 -29.11 15.85
CA ASP A 493 32.43 -28.87 14.96
C ASP A 493 32.04 -28.03 13.73
N GLU A 494 30.82 -28.24 13.22
CA GLU A 494 30.23 -27.48 12.11
C GLU A 494 28.83 -26.97 12.49
N VAL A 495 28.70 -25.66 12.68
CA VAL A 495 27.45 -25.02 13.10
C VAL A 495 26.95 -24.06 12.03
N ALA A 496 25.69 -24.21 11.63
CA ALA A 496 24.97 -23.27 10.78
C ALA A 496 24.07 -22.37 11.62
N LEU A 497 24.23 -21.04 11.49
CA LEU A 497 23.47 -20.03 12.22
C LEU A 497 22.63 -19.21 11.24
N VAL A 498 21.33 -19.09 11.50
CA VAL A 498 20.41 -18.29 10.66
C VAL A 498 20.18 -16.92 11.30
N GLY A 499 20.56 -15.87 10.58
CA GLY A 499 20.62 -14.50 11.07
C GLY A 499 21.96 -14.18 11.75
N MET A 500 22.55 -13.03 11.42
CA MET A 500 23.84 -12.62 11.97
C MET A 500 23.72 -11.63 13.12
N GLY A 501 22.82 -10.64 13.02
CA GLY A 501 22.76 -9.54 13.98
C GLY A 501 24.10 -8.81 14.07
N VAL A 502 24.63 -8.59 15.27
CA VAL A 502 26.00 -8.08 15.48
C VAL A 502 27.07 -9.18 15.51
N GLY A 503 26.70 -10.43 15.21
CA GLY A 503 27.61 -11.57 15.29
C GLY A 503 27.77 -12.16 16.69
N THR A 504 26.89 -11.84 17.65
CA THR A 504 27.01 -12.23 19.07
C THR A 504 27.37 -13.70 19.33
N LEU A 505 26.85 -14.63 18.52
CA LEU A 505 27.12 -16.06 18.68
C LEU A 505 28.54 -16.47 18.30
N SER A 506 29.31 -15.64 17.61
CA SER A 506 30.73 -15.89 17.31
C SER A 506 31.57 -16.01 18.58
N ALA A 507 31.15 -15.37 19.68
CA ALA A 507 31.82 -15.43 20.99
C ALA A 507 31.82 -16.84 21.63
N TYR A 508 31.04 -17.77 21.09
CA TYR A 508 31.08 -19.19 21.48
C TYR A 508 32.08 -20.02 20.66
N GLY A 509 32.63 -19.46 19.58
CA GLY A 509 33.54 -20.17 18.69
C GLY A 509 34.79 -20.66 19.43
N THR A 510 35.13 -21.93 19.20
CA THR A 510 36.36 -22.55 19.72
C THR A 510 37.36 -22.82 18.59
N PRO A 511 38.68 -22.90 18.88
CA PRO A 511 39.67 -23.20 17.84
C PRO A 511 39.38 -24.52 17.12
N GLY A 512 39.34 -24.49 15.78
CA GLY A 512 39.04 -25.64 14.95
C GLY A 512 37.55 -25.80 14.59
N GLN A 513 36.66 -25.05 15.25
CA GLN A 513 35.23 -25.03 14.95
C GLN A 513 34.94 -24.19 13.70
N ARG A 514 34.01 -24.65 12.86
CA ARG A 514 33.46 -23.89 11.74
C ARG A 514 32.06 -23.39 12.05
N MET A 515 31.86 -22.08 11.96
CA MET A 515 30.57 -21.44 12.17
C MET A 515 30.16 -20.67 10.91
N ASP A 516 29.17 -21.18 10.21
CA ASP A 516 28.63 -20.58 8.98
C ASP A 516 27.37 -19.76 9.33
N PHE A 517 27.40 -18.45 9.07
CA PHE A 517 26.26 -17.55 9.26
C PHE A 517 25.50 -17.34 7.95
N PHE A 518 24.19 -17.55 7.97
CA PHE A 518 23.26 -17.31 6.87
C PHE A 518 22.47 -16.03 7.15
N GLU A 519 22.87 -14.94 6.52
CA GLU A 519 22.22 -13.63 6.62
C GLU A 519 21.63 -13.23 5.26
N ILE A 520 20.38 -12.79 5.26
CA ILE A 520 19.67 -12.43 4.03
C ILE A 520 20.08 -11.05 3.53
N ASP A 521 20.47 -10.16 4.43
CA ASP A 521 20.89 -8.80 4.09
C ASP A 521 22.42 -8.64 4.14
N PRO A 522 23.10 -8.45 2.99
CA PRO A 522 24.54 -8.26 2.96
C PRO A 522 25.02 -7.03 3.75
N VAL A 523 24.17 -6.01 3.93
CA VAL A 523 24.51 -4.83 4.74
C VAL A 523 24.61 -5.18 6.22
N VAL A 524 23.81 -6.12 6.73
CA VAL A 524 23.95 -6.57 8.13
C VAL A 524 25.31 -7.25 8.33
N VAL A 525 25.77 -8.03 7.35
CA VAL A 525 27.11 -8.65 7.37
C VAL A 525 28.22 -7.61 7.41
N ASP A 526 28.12 -6.58 6.56
CA ASP A 526 29.10 -5.49 6.54
C ASP A 526 29.10 -4.69 7.85
N LEU A 527 27.92 -4.34 8.38
CA LEU A 527 27.79 -3.65 9.65
C LEU A 527 28.37 -4.47 10.81
N ALA A 528 28.06 -5.76 10.89
CA ALA A 528 28.58 -6.64 11.93
C ALA A 528 30.12 -6.71 11.90
N ARG A 529 30.71 -6.89 10.71
CA ARG A 529 32.17 -7.03 10.56
C ARG A 529 32.96 -5.73 10.69
N SER A 530 32.38 -4.61 10.28
CA SER A 530 33.06 -3.31 10.26
C SER A 530 32.86 -2.51 11.54
N SER A 531 31.77 -2.78 12.27
CA SER A 531 31.33 -1.96 13.40
C SER A 531 31.29 -2.72 14.73
N PHE A 532 31.59 -4.01 14.77
CA PHE A 532 31.62 -4.80 16.01
C PHE A 532 32.87 -5.68 16.05
N GLY A 533 33.34 -5.99 17.26
CA GLY A 533 34.60 -6.70 17.55
C GLY A 533 34.60 -8.20 17.31
#